data_AF-A0A6P0U601-F1
#
_entry.id   AF-A0A6P0U601-F1
#
_cell.length_a   1.000
_cell.length_b   1.000
_cell.length_c   1.000
_cell.angle_alpha   90.00
_cell.angle_beta   90.00
_cell.angle_gamma   90.00
#
_symmetry.space_group_name_H-M   'P 1'
#
loop_
_entity.id
_entity.type
_entity.pdbx_description
1 polymer ?
#
loop_
_entity_poly.entity_id
_entity_poly.type
_entity_poly.pdbx_seq_one_letter_code
_entity_poly.pdbx_strand_id
1 'polypeptide(L)'
;MHLAHFSNCNLSNATLSGDWYGVHFINCDLRGARLDCCYLKGARFLYTDMRGAKGYSDISYTSYIRVNFQDAEFSGHSESPLFYYNVILKDGFFLQGPSDYPHRPKEKLS
;
A
#
# COMPACT_ATOMS: atom_id res chain seq x y z
N MET A 1 9.22 -21.02 0.82
CA MET A 1 9.24 -19.70 0.15
C MET A 1 9.96 -18.73 1.06
N HIS A 2 11.02 -18.09 0.59
CA HIS A 2 11.62 -16.96 1.30
C HIS A 2 10.77 -15.73 0.99
N LEU A 3 10.28 -15.05 2.03
CA LEU A 3 9.61 -13.76 1.89
C LEU A 3 10.62 -12.76 1.33
N ALA A 4 10.32 -12.15 0.19
CA ALA A 4 11.19 -11.14 -0.41
C ALA A 4 11.19 -9.87 0.47
N HIS A 5 12.35 -9.32 0.76
CA HIS A 5 12.51 -8.11 1.57
C HIS A 5 13.27 -7.05 0.78
N PHE A 6 12.66 -5.88 0.61
CA PHE A 6 13.26 -4.69 0.03
C PHE A 6 13.38 -3.61 1.10
N SER A 7 14.54 -2.98 1.19
CA SER A 7 14.81 -1.95 2.19
C SER A 7 15.63 -0.83 1.59
N ASN A 8 15.15 0.41 1.74
CA ASN A 8 15.82 1.61 1.20
C ASN A 8 16.02 1.57 -0.33
N CYS A 9 15.12 0.89 -1.05
CA CYS A 9 15.21 0.76 -2.50
C CYS A 9 14.49 1.93 -3.20
N ASN A 10 15.06 2.38 -4.31
CA ASN A 10 14.34 3.22 -5.26
C ASN A 10 13.72 2.33 -6.35
N LEU A 11 12.41 2.21 -6.33
CA LEU A 11 11.57 1.49 -7.28
C LEU A 11 10.60 2.45 -7.98
N SER A 12 10.92 3.75 -7.99
CA SER A 12 10.07 4.75 -8.65
C SER A 12 9.96 4.45 -10.14
N ASN A 13 8.73 4.53 -10.65
CA ASN A 13 8.33 4.19 -12.02
C ASN A 13 8.68 2.75 -12.46
N ALA A 14 9.05 1.86 -11.52
CA ALA A 14 9.31 0.47 -11.86
C ALA A 14 8.00 -0.24 -12.23
N THR A 15 8.09 -1.20 -13.15
CA THR A 15 7.03 -2.18 -13.40
C THR A 15 7.35 -3.43 -12.58
N LEU A 16 6.50 -3.72 -11.60
CA LEU A 16 6.58 -4.91 -10.76
C LEU A 16 5.48 -5.88 -11.20
N SER A 17 5.84 -7.15 -11.33
CA SER A 17 4.92 -8.22 -11.70
C SER A 17 5.36 -9.53 -11.05
N GLY A 18 4.43 -10.43 -10.75
CA GLY A 18 4.74 -11.76 -10.21
C GLY A 18 4.16 -12.01 -8.82
N ASP A 19 4.59 -13.13 -8.24
CA ASP A 19 4.18 -13.55 -6.89
C ASP A 19 5.03 -12.85 -5.83
N TRP A 20 4.36 -12.01 -5.05
CA TRP A 20 4.96 -11.20 -3.99
C TRP A 20 4.34 -11.54 -2.63
N TYR A 21 3.88 -12.79 -2.45
CA TYR A 21 3.27 -13.24 -1.21
C TYR A 21 4.15 -12.90 0.00
N GLY A 22 3.58 -12.13 0.93
CA GLY A 22 4.21 -11.71 2.18
C GLY A 22 5.47 -10.85 2.01
N VAL A 23 5.68 -10.22 0.84
CA VAL A 23 6.81 -9.31 0.60
C VAL A 23 6.82 -8.15 1.61
N HIS A 24 8.01 -7.73 2.03
CA HIS A 24 8.17 -6.52 2.84
C HIS A 24 8.88 -5.42 2.04
N PHE A 25 8.23 -4.28 1.89
CA PHE A 25 8.83 -3.04 1.39
C PHE A 25 9.03 -2.08 2.57
N ILE A 26 10.28 -1.76 2.89
CA ILE A 26 10.64 -0.91 4.04
C ILE A 26 11.40 0.30 3.51
N ASN A 27 10.89 1.51 3.80
CA ASN A 27 11.53 2.76 3.37
C ASN A 27 11.83 2.79 1.86
N CYS A 28 10.93 2.25 1.05
CA CYS A 28 11.09 2.18 -0.40
C CYS A 28 10.33 3.32 -1.09
N ASP A 29 10.92 3.84 -2.16
CA ASP A 29 10.27 4.78 -3.08
C ASP A 29 9.59 3.98 -4.19
N LEU A 30 8.26 3.98 -4.21
CA LEU A 30 7.40 3.33 -5.21
C LEU A 30 6.60 4.36 -6.01
N ARG A 31 7.06 5.62 -6.05
CA ARG A 31 6.34 6.68 -6.76
C ARG A 31 6.16 6.34 -8.23
N GLY A 32 4.93 6.41 -8.74
CA GLY A 32 4.61 6.08 -10.13
C GLY A 32 4.81 4.62 -10.51
N ALA A 33 5.14 3.72 -9.56
CA ALA A 33 5.35 2.31 -9.86
C ALA A 33 4.06 1.64 -10.34
N ARG A 34 4.21 0.66 -11.24
CA ARG A 34 3.11 -0.19 -11.72
C ARG A 34 3.15 -1.53 -10.99
N LEU A 35 2.06 -1.84 -10.30
CA LEU A 35 1.84 -3.05 -9.50
C LEU A 35 0.67 -3.86 -10.10
N ASP A 36 0.59 -3.93 -11.43
CA ASP A 36 -0.43 -4.69 -12.12
C ASP A 36 -0.16 -6.20 -11.96
N CYS A 37 -1.19 -6.96 -11.60
CA CYS A 37 -1.09 -8.43 -11.48
C CYS A 37 -0.03 -8.91 -10.48
N CYS A 38 0.25 -8.15 -9.41
CA CYS A 38 1.04 -8.63 -8.29
C CYS A 38 0.17 -9.44 -7.33
N TYR A 39 0.67 -10.59 -6.86
CA TYR A 39 0.04 -11.30 -5.74
C TYR A 39 0.65 -10.76 -4.43
N LEU A 40 0.02 -9.75 -3.83
CA LEU A 40 0.52 -9.04 -2.65
C LEU A 40 -0.13 -9.55 -1.35
N LYS A 41 -0.70 -10.76 -1.37
CA LYS A 41 -1.33 -11.34 -0.18
C LYS A 41 -0.33 -11.40 0.98
N GLY A 42 -0.70 -10.78 2.11
CA GLY A 42 0.13 -10.69 3.31
C GLY A 42 1.30 -9.69 3.23
N ALA A 43 1.40 -8.89 2.17
CA ALA A 43 2.48 -7.93 1.99
C ALA A 43 2.50 -6.87 3.10
N ARG A 44 3.67 -6.28 3.34
CA ARG A 44 3.83 -5.17 4.28
C ARG A 44 4.57 -4.02 3.63
N PHE A 45 3.93 -2.86 3.64
CA PHE A 45 4.50 -1.59 3.21
C PHE A 45 4.74 -0.72 4.44
N LEU A 46 6.00 -0.47 4.76
CA LEU A 46 6.39 0.31 5.93
C LEU A 46 7.21 1.53 5.49
N TYR A 47 6.76 2.73 5.84
CA TYR A 47 7.45 3.98 5.52
C TYR A 47 7.67 4.17 4.01
N THR A 48 6.73 3.71 3.17
CA THR A 48 6.89 3.75 1.71
C THR A 48 6.18 4.94 1.10
N ASP A 49 6.74 5.44 0.00
CA ASP A 49 6.10 6.46 -0.82
C ASP A 49 5.47 5.79 -2.05
N MET A 50 4.15 5.74 -2.12
CA MET A 50 3.39 5.14 -3.23
C MET A 50 2.66 6.20 -4.05
N ARG A 51 3.11 7.47 -4.01
CA ARG A 51 2.43 8.54 -4.75
C ARG A 51 2.37 8.24 -6.24
N GLY A 52 1.18 8.38 -6.83
CA GLY A 52 0.97 8.09 -8.25
C GLY A 52 1.16 6.63 -8.65
N ALA A 53 1.39 5.70 -7.70
CA ALA A 53 1.49 4.28 -8.01
C ALA A 53 0.16 3.75 -8.58
N LYS A 54 0.25 2.79 -9.49
CA LYS A 54 -0.89 2.30 -10.27
C LYS A 54 -0.99 0.78 -10.21
N GLY A 55 -2.21 0.28 -10.36
CA GLY A 55 -2.45 -1.14 -10.61
C GLY A 55 -3.60 -1.71 -9.81
N TYR A 56 -3.89 -2.97 -10.12
CA TYR A 56 -4.89 -3.78 -9.43
C TYR A 56 -4.30 -5.14 -9.07
N SER A 57 -4.38 -5.52 -7.80
CA SER A 57 -3.72 -6.71 -7.24
C SER A 57 -4.58 -7.40 -6.16
N ASP A 58 -4.27 -8.64 -5.81
CA ASP A 58 -4.77 -9.24 -4.56
C ASP A 58 -3.94 -8.67 -3.39
N ILE A 59 -4.60 -7.91 -2.53
CA ILE A 59 -4.00 -7.25 -1.37
C ILE A 59 -4.51 -7.82 -0.05
N SER A 60 -5.13 -9.00 -0.06
CA SER A 60 -5.63 -9.67 1.15
C SER A 60 -4.55 -9.75 2.23
N TYR A 61 -4.89 -9.45 3.48
CA TYR A 61 -3.98 -9.44 4.63
C TYR A 61 -2.79 -8.46 4.54
N THR A 62 -2.85 -7.46 3.64
CA THR A 62 -1.78 -6.46 3.51
C THR A 62 -1.84 -5.42 4.62
N SER A 63 -0.66 -4.97 5.07
CA SER A 63 -0.52 -3.82 5.97
C SER A 63 0.22 -2.65 5.33
N TYR A 64 -0.28 -1.44 5.59
CA TYR A 64 0.24 -0.17 5.15
C TYR A 64 0.50 0.72 6.37
N ILE A 65 1.77 0.84 6.74
CA ILE A 65 2.20 1.58 7.92
C ILE A 65 3.02 2.77 7.45
N ARG A 66 2.53 3.99 7.71
CA ARG A 66 3.20 5.24 7.30
C ARG A 66 3.46 5.31 5.80
N VAL A 67 2.46 4.92 5.02
CA VAL A 67 2.48 4.91 3.56
C VAL A 67 1.82 6.18 3.04
N ASN A 68 2.42 6.76 1.99
CA ASN A 68 1.81 7.86 1.25
C ASN A 68 1.13 7.36 -0.03
N PHE A 69 -0.20 7.45 -0.10
CA PHE A 69 -1.01 7.09 -1.26
C PHE A 69 -1.51 8.29 -2.07
N GLN A 70 -1.02 9.51 -1.80
CA GLN A 70 -1.49 10.69 -2.52
C GLN A 70 -1.38 10.49 -4.03
N ASP A 71 -2.47 10.76 -4.75
CA ASP A 71 -2.60 10.57 -6.21
C ASP A 71 -2.43 9.11 -6.69
N ALA A 72 -2.37 8.11 -5.79
CA ALA A 72 -2.23 6.71 -6.18
C ALA A 72 -3.52 6.17 -6.81
N GLU A 73 -3.39 5.58 -7.99
CA GLU A 73 -4.44 4.81 -8.66
C GLU A 73 -4.37 3.32 -8.31
N PHE A 74 -3.47 2.93 -7.41
CA PHE A 74 -3.37 1.56 -6.90
C PHE A 74 -4.60 1.17 -6.06
N SER A 75 -5.14 0.00 -6.34
CA SER A 75 -6.25 -0.62 -5.62
C SER A 75 -6.14 -2.15 -5.72
N GLY A 76 -7.07 -2.88 -5.12
CA GLY A 76 -7.04 -4.32 -5.19
C GLY A 76 -8.26 -4.98 -4.61
N HIS A 77 -8.38 -6.28 -4.88
CA HIS A 77 -9.32 -7.14 -4.20
C HIS A 77 -8.76 -7.54 -2.82
N SER A 78 -9.62 -7.64 -1.82
CA SER A 78 -9.24 -8.12 -0.49
C SER A 78 -10.36 -8.95 0.11
N GLU A 79 -10.04 -10.16 0.54
CA GLU A 79 -10.95 -11.04 1.29
C GLU A 79 -10.91 -10.79 2.80
N SER A 80 -9.96 -9.98 3.28
CA SER A 80 -9.83 -9.57 4.68
C SER A 80 -9.87 -8.05 4.81
N PRO A 81 -10.13 -7.52 6.02
CA PRO A 81 -9.79 -6.14 6.30
C PRO A 81 -8.29 -5.91 6.05
N LEU A 82 -7.97 -4.74 5.51
CA LEU A 82 -6.59 -4.28 5.36
C LEU A 82 -6.17 -3.62 6.67
N PHE A 83 -4.88 -3.47 6.92
CA PHE A 83 -4.42 -2.70 8.07
C PHE A 83 -3.72 -1.43 7.63
N TYR A 84 -4.23 -0.28 8.07
CA TYR A 84 -3.62 1.03 7.85
C TYR A 84 -3.15 1.59 9.19
N TYR A 85 -1.97 2.22 9.22
CA TYR A 85 -1.52 2.97 10.39
C TYR A 85 -0.77 4.23 9.96
N ASN A 86 -1.32 5.40 10.28
CA ASN A 86 -0.73 6.71 9.97
C ASN A 86 -0.44 6.89 8.46
N VAL A 87 -1.44 6.73 7.60
CA VAL A 87 -1.26 6.82 6.15
C VAL A 87 -1.76 8.15 5.59
N ILE A 88 -1.23 8.56 4.43
CA ILE A 88 -1.78 9.67 3.65
C ILE A 88 -2.65 9.05 2.55
N LEU A 89 -3.93 9.42 2.50
CA LEU A 89 -4.89 8.91 1.52
C LEU A 89 -4.70 9.59 0.15
N LYS A 90 -5.42 9.06 -0.86
CA LYS A 90 -5.33 9.52 -2.26
C LYS A 90 -5.61 11.01 -2.44
N ASP A 91 -6.48 11.56 -1.61
CA ASP A 91 -6.86 12.99 -1.59
C ASP A 91 -5.92 13.86 -0.72
N GLY A 92 -4.85 13.28 -0.18
CA GLY A 92 -3.90 13.96 0.71
C GLY A 92 -4.32 14.01 2.17
N PHE A 93 -5.48 13.46 2.56
CA PHE A 93 -5.88 13.42 3.97
C PHE A 93 -4.98 12.48 4.78
N PHE A 94 -4.48 12.95 5.92
CA PHE A 94 -3.71 12.11 6.84
C PHE A 94 -4.65 11.33 7.79
N LEU A 95 -4.71 10.02 7.61
CA LEU A 95 -5.45 9.10 8.46
C LEU A 95 -4.57 8.63 9.62
N GLN A 96 -4.81 9.20 10.79
CA GLN A 96 -4.08 8.87 12.02
C GLN A 96 -4.62 7.59 12.68
N GLY A 97 -3.70 6.78 13.22
CA GLY A 97 -4.00 5.60 14.02
C GLY A 97 -4.28 4.34 13.19
N PRO A 98 -4.55 3.20 13.87
CA PRO A 98 -4.94 1.98 13.20
C PRO A 98 -6.33 2.15 12.56
N SER A 99 -6.48 1.75 11.31
CA SER A 99 -7.76 1.68 10.60
C SER A 99 -7.80 0.42 9.75
N ASP A 100 -8.99 -0.15 9.62
CA ASP A 100 -9.26 -1.27 8.72
C ASP A 100 -9.90 -0.84 7.38
N TYR A 101 -10.27 0.45 7.27
CA TYR A 101 -10.88 1.06 6.09
C TYR A 101 -10.11 2.31 5.62
N PRO A 102 -9.83 2.45 4.30
CA PRO A 102 -9.10 3.60 3.75
C PRO A 102 -10.04 4.78 3.41
N HIS A 103 -11.01 5.06 4.27
CA HIS A 103 -11.91 6.20 4.10
C HIS A 103 -11.78 7.13 5.28
N ARG A 104 -12.08 8.41 5.04
CA ARG A 104 -12.25 9.37 6.13
C ARG A 104 -13.25 8.77 7.13
N PRO A 105 -12.95 8.82 8.44
CA PRO A 105 -13.97 8.58 9.44
C PRO A 105 -15.18 9.45 9.07
N LYS A 106 -16.38 8.86 8.97
CA LYS A 106 -17.59 9.66 8.78
C LYS A 106 -17.61 10.65 9.93
N GLU A 107 -17.58 11.96 9.64
CA GLU A 107 -17.86 12.97 10.65
C GLU A 107 -19.17 12.55 11.31
N LYS A 108 -19.16 12.35 12.63
CA LYS A 108 -20.41 12.17 13.36
C LYS A 108 -21.19 13.47 13.15
N LEU A 109 -22.11 13.48 12.20
CA LEU A 109 -23.13 14.51 12.11
C LEU A 109 -23.82 14.50 13.48
N SER A 110 -23.60 15.59 14.23
CA SER A 110 -24.23 15.88 15.51
C SER A 110 -25.74 15.98 15.37
#